data_AF-A0A2D7U786-F1
#
_entry.id   AF-A0A2D7U786-F1
#
_cell.length_a   1.000
_cell.length_b   1.000
_cell.length_c   1.000
_cell.angle_alpha   90.00
_cell.angle_beta   90.00
_cell.angle_gamma   90.00
#
_symmetry.space_group_name_H-M   'P 1'
#
loop_
_entity.id
_entity.type
_entity.pdbx_description
1 polymer ?
#
loop_
_entity_poly.entity_id
_entity_poly.type
_entity_poly.pdbx_seq_one_letter_code
_entity_poly.pdbx_strand_id
1 'polypeptide(L)' 'MVCLGMSRHIRSMTNSTPTILIWVNQYKKYQQLTKQGLCDEASSLKKEIDEALPLIDLTWKDLEQAASDCSNP' A
#
# COMPACT_ATOMS: atom_id res chain seq x y z
N MET A 1 -30.67 -23.86 9.16
CA MET A 1 -29.91 -22.73 9.70
C MET A 1 -28.43 -23.07 9.50
N VAL A 2 -27.87 -22.67 8.35
CA VAL A 2 -26.61 -23.24 7.84
C VAL A 2 -25.46 -22.28 8.14
N CYS A 3 -24.54 -22.75 8.98
CA CYS A 3 -23.12 -22.44 9.05
C CYS A 3 -22.67 -21.01 8.67
N LEU A 4 -22.52 -20.14 9.68
CA LEU A 4 -21.69 -18.93 9.58
C LEU A 4 -20.22 -19.36 9.47
N GLY A 5 -19.80 -19.53 8.22
CA GLY A 5 -18.44 -19.84 7.85
C GLY A 5 -17.50 -18.66 8.09
N MET A 6 -16.31 -19.05 8.57
CA MET A 6 -15.02 -18.44 8.29
C MET A 6 -14.70 -17.15 9.06
N SER A 7 -14.04 -17.39 10.20
CA SER A 7 -12.95 -16.58 10.75
C SER A 7 -12.28 -15.69 9.70
N ARG A 8 -12.59 -14.39 9.72
CA ARG A 8 -11.59 -13.38 9.39
C ARG A 8 -11.03 -12.85 10.69
N HIS A 9 -10.02 -13.57 11.19
CA HIS A 9 -9.01 -12.96 12.03
C HIS A 9 -8.54 -11.69 11.32
N ILE A 10 -8.97 -10.51 11.80
CA ILE A 10 -8.20 -9.29 11.56
C ILE A 10 -6.98 -9.44 12.47
N ARG A 11 -6.05 -10.21 11.91
CA ARG A 11 -4.83 -10.71 12.51
C ARG A 11 -3.93 -9.49 12.67
N SER A 12 -3.63 -9.19 13.92
CA SER A 12 -2.41 -8.49 14.33
C SER A 12 -2.28 -7.03 13.88
N MET A 13 -2.55 -6.10 14.81
CA MET A 13 -1.71 -4.91 14.96
C MET A 13 -0.29 -5.38 15.34
N THR A 14 0.47 -5.91 14.39
CA THR A 14 1.92 -5.85 14.50
C THR A 14 2.32 -4.39 14.29
N ASN A 15 3.28 -3.88 15.05
CA ASN A 15 3.77 -2.50 14.94
C ASN A 15 4.36 -2.15 13.53
N SER A 16 4.37 -3.10 12.60
CA SER A 16 4.78 -2.97 11.19
C SER A 16 3.62 -2.57 10.25
N THR A 17 2.37 -2.81 10.64
CA THR A 17 1.16 -2.52 9.86
C THR A 17 0.85 -1.02 9.65
N PRO A 18 1.14 -0.06 10.57
CA PRO A 18 0.89 1.35 10.28
C PRO A 18 1.83 1.90 9.20
N THR A 19 3.08 1.43 9.15
CA THR A 19 4.10 1.94 8.22
C THR A 19 3.78 1.57 6.78
N ILE A 20 3.44 0.31 6.49
CA ILE A 20 3.11 -0.12 5.13
C ILE A 20 1.87 0.58 4.58
N LEU A 21 0.85 0.83 5.42
CA LEU A 21 -0.37 1.55 5.01
C LEU A 21 -0.10 2.99 4.58
N ILE A 22 0.84 3.68 5.23
CA ILE A 22 1.26 5.04 4.86
C ILE A 22 1.85 5.03 3.45
N TRP A 23 2.76 4.10 3.17
CA TRP A 23 3.41 3.99 1.87
C TRP A 23 2.46 3.50 0.77
N VAL A 24 1.51 2.61 1.09
CA VAL A 24 0.42 2.22 0.18
C VAL A 24 -0.42 3.43 -0.22
N ASN A 25 -0.67 4.36 0.69
CA ASN A 25 -1.38 5.60 0.35
C ASN A 25 -0.55 6.49 -0.59
N GLN A 26 0.75 6.61 -0.36
CA GLN A 26 1.66 7.33 -1.27
C GLN A 26 1.70 6.67 -2.65
N TYR A 27 1.71 5.34 -2.71
CA TYR A 27 1.63 4.58 -3.96
C TYR A 27 0.33 4.86 -4.72
N LYS A 28 -0.82 4.85 -4.02
CA LYS A 28 -2.12 5.19 -4.63
C LYS A 28 -2.15 6.63 -5.14
N LYS A 29 -1.54 7.57 -4.41
CA LYS A 29 -1.38 8.96 -4.86
C LYS A 29 -0.51 9.04 -6.12
N TYR A 30 0.61 8.33 -6.17
CA TYR A 30 1.45 8.22 -7.37
C TYR A 30 0.66 7.70 -8.59
N GLN A 31 -0.15 6.65 -8.39
CA GLN A 31 -1.03 6.13 -9.45
C GLN A 31 -2.06 7.18 -9.92
N GLN A 32 -2.63 7.98 -9.00
CA GLN A 32 -3.55 9.05 -9.35
C GLN A 32 -2.86 10.19 -10.12
N LEU A 33 -1.67 10.62 -9.70
CA LEU A 33 -0.89 11.66 -10.40
C LEU A 33 -0.53 11.20 -11.82
N THR A 34 -0.15 9.93 -11.97
CA THR A 34 0.13 9.34 -13.28
C THR A 34 -1.12 9.34 -14.18
N LYS A 35 -2.30 8.99 -13.62
CA LYS A 35 -3.58 9.05 -14.35
C LYS A 35 -4.00 10.46 -14.75
N GLN A 36 -3.65 11.46 -13.96
CA GLN A 36 -3.93 12.87 -14.23
C GLN A 36 -2.94 13.50 -15.21
N GLY A 37 -1.87 12.78 -15.59
CA GLY A 37 -0.81 13.30 -16.46
C GLY A 37 0.16 14.26 -15.76
N LEU A 38 0.15 14.30 -14.43
CA LEU A 38 1.06 15.12 -13.61
C LEU A 38 2.41 14.41 -13.48
N CYS A 39 3.14 14.32 -14.58
CA CYS A 39 4.38 13.56 -14.68
C CYS A 39 5.48 14.07 -13.74
N ASP A 40 5.60 15.39 -13.55
CA ASP A 40 6.60 15.98 -12.66
C ASP A 40 6.35 15.62 -11.20
N GLU A 41 5.11 15.78 -10.72
CA GLU A 41 4.73 15.41 -9.36
C GLU A 41 4.80 13.89 -9.14
N ALA A 42 4.38 13.10 -10.12
CA ALA A 42 4.47 11.64 -10.07
C ALA A 42 5.94 11.18 -10.01
N SER A 43 6.84 11.81 -10.76
CA SER A 43 8.27 11.48 -10.76
C SER A 43 8.92 11.84 -9.42
N SER A 44 8.60 13.02 -8.86
CA SER A 44 9.08 13.42 -7.54
C SER A 44 8.62 12.44 -6.46
N LEU A 45 7.33 12.12 -6.44
CA LEU A 45 6.76 11.19 -5.46
C LEU A 45 7.30 9.77 -5.62
N LYS A 46 7.50 9.31 -6.86
CA LYS A 46 8.13 8.00 -7.13
C LYS A 46 9.52 7.95 -6.53
N LYS A 47 10.32 9.00 -6.68
CA LYS A 47 11.67 9.08 -6.14
C LYS A 47 11.66 9.01 -4.60
N GLU A 48 10.77 9.77 -3.96
CA GLU A 48 10.60 9.72 -2.50
C GLU A 48 10.26 8.31 -2.00
N ILE A 49 9.34 7.62 -2.70
CA ILE A 49 8.98 6.23 -2.37
C ILE A 49 10.18 5.30 -2.58
N ASP A 50 10.91 5.44 -3.68
CA ASP A 50 12.07 4.60 -4.01
C ASP A 50 13.21 4.75 -3.00
N GLU A 51 13.44 5.97 -2.50
CA GLU A 51 14.44 6.26 -1.47
C GLU A 51 14.02 5.75 -0.08
N ALA A 52 12.72 5.77 0.23
CA ALA A 52 12.22 5.41 1.55
C ALA A 52 11.94 3.91 1.72
N LEU A 53 11.51 3.22 0.67
CA LEU A 53 11.18 1.79 0.69
C LEU A 53 12.30 0.91 1.27
N PRO A 54 13.58 1.05 0.86
CA PRO A 54 14.68 0.28 1.43
C PRO A 54 14.95 0.57 2.91
N LEU A 55 14.63 1.78 3.40
CA LEU A 55 14.90 2.19 4.79
C LEU A 55 13.99 1.46 5.80
N ILE A 56 12.91 0.88 5.30
CA ILE A 56 11.86 0.23 6.10
C ILE A 56 11.66 -1.24 5.68
N ASP A 57 12.62 -1.81 4.92
CA ASP A 57 12.59 -3.17 4.40
C ASP A 57 11.31 -3.50 3.59
N LEU A 58 10.80 -2.52 2.84
CA LEU A 58 9.65 -2.72 1.95
C LEU A 58 10.08 -2.62 0.48
N THR A 59 9.29 -3.24 -0.39
CA THR A 59 9.45 -3.14 -1.84
C THR A 59 8.17 -2.64 -2.50
N TRP A 60 8.28 -2.21 -3.76
CA TRP A 60 7.12 -1.85 -4.58
C TRP A 60 6.09 -2.99 -4.65
N LYS A 61 6.55 -4.26 -4.67
CA LYS A 61 5.67 -5.42 -4.66
C LYS A 61 4.86 -5.53 -3.37
N ASP A 62 5.44 -5.18 -2.23
CA ASP A 62 4.73 -5.16 -0.95
C ASP A 62 3.64 -4.07 -0.96
N LEU A 63 3.92 -2.91 -1.57
CA LEU A 63 2.93 -1.85 -1.76
C LEU A 63 1.80 -2.28 -2.70
N GLU A 64 2.13 -2.93 -3.81
CA GLU A 64 1.15 -3.48 -4.76
C GLU A 64 0.26 -4.54 -4.10
N GLN A 65 0.87 -5.51 -3.41
CA GLN A 65 0.16 -6.56 -2.70
C GLN A 65 -0.76 -5.99 -1.62
N ALA A 66 -0.25 -5.07 -0.78
CA ALA A 66 -1.04 -4.46 0.28
C ALA A 66 -2.15 -3.54 -0.28
N ALA A 67 -1.91 -2.87 -1.42
CA ALA A 67 -2.94 -2.11 -2.11
C ALA A 67 -4.08 -3.01 -2.61
N SER A 68 -3.76 -4.21 -3.13
CA SER A 68 -4.72 -5.22 -3.58
C SER A 68 -5.45 -5.92 -2.44
N ASP A 69 -4.77 -6.24 -1.34
CA ASP A 69 -5.37 -6.86 -0.14
C ASP A 69 -6.37 -5.91 0.51
N CYS A 70 -6.03 -4.62 0.60
CA CYS A 70 -6.91 -3.57 1.11
C CYS A 70 -8.09 -3.24 0.16
N SER A 71 -8.11 -3.82 -1.04
CA SER A 71 -9.18 -3.69 -2.04
C SER A 71 -10.12 -4.90 -2.10
N ASN A 72 -9.86 -5.98 -1.35
CA ASN A 72 -10.76 -7.11 -1.22
C ASN A 72 -11.56 -7.04 0.09
N PRO A 73 -12.88 -6.76 0.04
CA PRO A 73 -13.75 -6.65 1.22
C PRO A 73 -14.07 -7.98 1.90
#